data_AF-A0A3B8L116-F1
#
_entry.id   AF-A0A3B8L116-F1
#
_cell.length_a   1.000
_cell.length_b   1.000
_cell.length_c   1.000
_cell.angle_alpha   90.00
_cell.angle_beta   90.00
_cell.angle_gamma   90.00
#
_symmetry.space_group_name_H-M   'P 1'
#
loop_
_entity.id
_entity.type
_entity.pdbx_description
1 polymer ?
#
loop_
_entity_poly.entity_id
_entity_poly.type
_entity_poly.pdbx_seq_one_letter_code
_entity_poly.pdbx_strand_id
1 'polypeptide(L)'
;MSEQLPPLNGRLGLGSPRGKANTIAIAGLLATGLLGIPGLYLAGVIGIETVNMLGRYLCFALLALSLDLIWGYGGMLCLCQSFFFSLGGYAMGMFLAHHGGPEGIIDATGWKLPACLYVVYPYEVGQAPEEALVPWFWKPFWSLPATVLLGMLIPGLVAA
;
A
#
# COMPACT_ATOMS: atom_id res chain seq x y z
N MET A 1 31.38 -29.20 -27.78
CA MET A 1 30.75 -30.04 -26.74
C MET A 1 29.43 -29.36 -26.41
N SER A 2 28.39 -29.69 -27.18
CA SER A 2 27.06 -29.07 -27.06
C SER A 2 26.38 -29.59 -25.79
N GLU A 3 26.34 -28.77 -24.74
CA GLU A 3 25.45 -29.01 -23.60
C GLU A 3 24.01 -29.04 -24.11
N GLN A 4 23.51 -30.25 -24.36
CA GLN A 4 22.09 -30.48 -24.60
C GLN A 4 21.36 -30.24 -23.29
N LEU A 5 20.87 -29.01 -23.12
CA LEU A 5 19.96 -28.65 -22.03
C LEU A 5 18.81 -29.67 -22.01
N PRO A 6 18.47 -30.26 -20.85
CA PRO A 6 17.39 -31.23 -20.77
C PRO A 6 16.07 -30.62 -21.27
N PRO A 7 15.19 -31.40 -21.92
CA PRO A 7 13.95 -30.89 -22.51
C PRO A 7 13.08 -30.18 -21.46
N LEU A 8 12.50 -29.04 -21.85
CA LEU A 8 11.69 -28.13 -21.00
C LEU A 8 10.65 -28.84 -20.13
N ASN A 9 10.11 -29.98 -20.58
CA ASN A 9 9.15 -30.79 -19.85
C ASN A 9 9.69 -31.31 -18.49
N GLY A 10 11.01 -31.54 -18.38
CA GLY A 10 11.65 -32.00 -17.15
C GLY A 10 11.78 -30.92 -16.08
N ARG A 11 11.78 -29.63 -16.46
CA ARG A 11 11.92 -28.50 -15.52
C ARG A 11 10.58 -28.01 -14.95
N LEU A 12 9.48 -28.19 -15.69
CA LEU A 12 8.14 -27.73 -15.27
C LEU A 12 7.37 -28.73 -14.39
N GLY A 13 7.91 -29.92 -14.11
CA GLY A 13 7.23 -30.92 -13.28
C GLY A 13 5.90 -31.44 -13.85
N LEU A 14 5.62 -31.19 -15.15
CA LEU A 14 4.37 -31.55 -15.84
C LEU A 14 4.13 -33.07 -15.91
N GLY A 15 5.18 -33.87 -15.69
CA GLY A 15 5.11 -35.33 -15.61
C GLY A 15 4.69 -35.88 -14.24
N SER A 16 4.72 -35.07 -13.17
CA SER A 16 4.40 -35.56 -11.83
C SER A 16 2.87 -35.66 -11.60
N PRO A 17 2.39 -36.66 -10.84
CA PRO A 17 0.96 -36.78 -10.54
C PRO A 17 0.39 -35.55 -9.80
N ARG A 18 1.22 -34.86 -9.01
CA ARG A 18 0.86 -33.59 -8.34
C ARG A 18 0.72 -32.42 -9.31
N GLY A 19 1.60 -32.31 -10.31
CA GLY A 19 1.53 -31.26 -11.34
C GLY A 19 0.26 -31.38 -12.18
N LYS A 20 -0.09 -32.61 -12.60
CA LYS A 20 -1.33 -32.87 -13.34
C LYS A 20 -2.58 -32.57 -12.51
N ALA A 21 -2.59 -32.93 -11.22
CA ALA A 21 -3.70 -32.62 -10.32
C ALA A 21 -3.91 -31.10 -10.15
N ASN A 22 -2.84 -30.32 -10.05
CA ASN A 22 -2.94 -28.87 -9.91
C ASN A 22 -3.46 -28.20 -11.20
N THR A 23 -3.00 -28.65 -12.37
CA THR A 23 -3.51 -28.13 -13.66
C THR A 23 -5.00 -28.42 -13.85
N ILE A 24 -5.46 -29.61 -13.44
CA ILE A 24 -6.89 -29.97 -13.49
C ILE A 24 -7.70 -29.10 -12.51
N ALA A 25 -7.18 -28.88 -11.30
CA ALA A 25 -7.84 -28.01 -10.31
C ALA A 25 -7.97 -26.57 -10.80
N ILE A 26 -6.90 -26.00 -11.38
CA ILE A 26 -6.91 -24.64 -11.95
C ILE A 26 -7.88 -24.54 -13.14
N ALA A 27 -7.85 -25.51 -14.05
CA ALA A 27 -8.76 -25.55 -15.19
C ALA A 27 -10.22 -25.67 -14.75
N GLY A 28 -10.50 -26.47 -13.72
CA GLY A 28 -11.84 -26.60 -13.13
C GLY A 28 -12.34 -25.30 -12.50
N LEU A 29 -11.47 -24.60 -11.75
CA LEU A 29 -11.80 -23.32 -11.13
C LEU A 29 -12.09 -22.24 -12.19
N LEU A 30 -11.27 -22.16 -13.24
CA LEU A 30 -11.48 -21.24 -14.36
C LEU A 30 -12.76 -21.56 -15.15
N ALA A 31 -13.02 -22.84 -15.42
CA ALA A 31 -14.25 -23.26 -16.11
C ALA A 31 -15.51 -22.95 -15.29
N THR A 32 -15.44 -23.10 -13.96
CA THR A 32 -16.55 -22.77 -13.06
C THR A 32 -16.83 -21.26 -13.06
N GLY A 33 -15.79 -20.42 -13.05
CA GLY A 33 -15.95 -18.98 -13.21
C GLY A 33 -16.51 -18.59 -14.58
N LEU A 34 -15.95 -19.16 -15.66
CA LEU A 34 -16.27 -18.75 -17.03
C LEU A 34 -17.62 -19.28 -17.54
N LEU A 35 -18.03 -20.48 -17.14
CA LEU A 35 -19.29 -21.11 -17.58
C LEU A 35 -20.36 -21.12 -16.48
N GLY A 36 -19.96 -21.25 -15.21
CA GLY A 36 -20.90 -21.27 -14.09
C GLY A 36 -21.56 -19.91 -13.88
N ILE A 37 -20.81 -18.81 -13.93
CA ILE A 37 -21.39 -17.47 -13.72
C ILE A 37 -22.41 -17.10 -14.82
N PRO A 38 -22.12 -17.28 -16.12
CA PRO A 38 -23.13 -17.07 -17.17
C PRO A 38 -24.29 -18.06 -17.10
N GLY A 39 -24.02 -19.32 -16.73
CA GLY A 39 -25.06 -20.35 -16.58
C GLY A 39 -26.05 -20.03 -15.45
N LEU A 40 -25.56 -19.57 -14.30
CA LEU A 40 -26.41 -19.15 -13.19
C LEU A 40 -27.19 -17.86 -13.49
N TYR A 41 -26.62 -16.95 -14.28
CA TYR A 41 -27.32 -15.76 -14.77
C TYR A 41 -28.47 -16.13 -15.71
N LEU A 42 -28.24 -17.03 -16.68
CA LEU A 42 -29.28 -17.54 -17.58
C LEU A 42 -30.38 -18.33 -16.83
N ALA A 43 -30.02 -19.03 -15.75
CA ALA A 43 -30.98 -19.73 -14.89
C ALA A 43 -31.79 -18.80 -13.97
N GLY A 44 -31.53 -17.48 -13.98
CA GLY A 44 -32.26 -16.50 -13.18
C GLY A 44 -31.97 -16.54 -11.68
N VAL A 45 -30.93 -17.26 -11.25
CA VAL A 45 -30.55 -17.41 -9.83
C VAL A 45 -29.79 -16.18 -9.32
N ILE A 46 -29.08 -15.48 -10.20
CA ILE A 46 -28.31 -14.26 -9.90
C ILE A 46 -28.66 -13.15 -10.89
N GLY A 47 -28.89 -11.95 -10.35
CA GLY A 47 -29.08 -10.75 -11.14
C GLY A 47 -27.76 -10.12 -11.61
N ILE A 48 -27.88 -9.20 -12.56
CA ILE A 48 -26.74 -8.52 -13.21
C ILE A 48 -25.91 -7.68 -12.23
N GLU A 49 -26.56 -7.17 -11.18
CA GLU A 49 -25.92 -6.42 -10.10
C GLU A 49 -24.90 -7.27 -9.33
N THR A 50 -25.23 -8.53 -9.04
CA THR A 50 -24.33 -9.45 -8.34
C THR A 50 -23.12 -9.80 -9.20
N VAL A 51 -23.34 -10.00 -10.52
CA VAL A 51 -22.25 -10.25 -11.48
C VAL A 51 -21.31 -9.05 -11.59
N ASN A 52 -21.85 -7.83 -11.62
CA ASN A 52 -21.05 -6.60 -11.67
C ASN A 52 -20.23 -6.38 -10.39
N MET A 53 -20.83 -6.63 -9.21
CA MET A 53 -20.10 -6.56 -7.93
C MET A 53 -19.01 -7.63 -7.84
N LEU A 54 -19.29 -8.85 -8.28
CA LEU A 54 -18.31 -9.93 -8.34
C LEU A 54 -17.12 -9.57 -9.23
N GLY A 55 -17.36 -8.97 -10.40
CA GLY A 55 -16.30 -8.48 -11.29
C GLY A 55 -15.41 -7.43 -10.62
N ARG A 56 -16.00 -6.49 -9.87
CA ARG A 56 -15.24 -5.49 -9.10
C ARG A 56 -14.37 -6.15 -8.03
N TYR A 57 -14.92 -7.10 -7.26
CA TYR A 57 -14.14 -7.80 -6.24
C TYR A 57 -13.03 -8.65 -6.83
N LEU A 58 -13.24 -9.30 -7.98
CA LEU A 58 -12.19 -10.03 -8.69
C LEU A 58 -11.04 -9.12 -9.16
N CYS A 59 -11.35 -7.92 -9.67
CA CYS A 59 -10.31 -6.94 -10.02
C CYS A 59 -9.46 -6.54 -8.80
N PHE A 60 -10.09 -6.26 -7.65
CA PHE A 60 -9.36 -5.96 -6.41
C PHE A 60 -8.57 -7.17 -5.88
N ALA A 61 -9.11 -8.38 -6.00
CA ALA A 61 -8.40 -9.60 -5.61
C ALA A 61 -7.17 -9.86 -6.49
N LEU A 62 -7.25 -9.64 -7.81
CA LEU A 62 -6.11 -9.75 -8.71
C LEU A 62 -5.03 -8.71 -8.40
N LEU A 63 -5.43 -7.46 -8.11
CA LEU A 63 -4.51 -6.43 -7.66
C LEU A 63 -3.78 -6.85 -6.38
N ALA A 64 -4.52 -7.31 -5.36
CA ALA A 64 -3.94 -7.79 -4.10
C ALA A 64 -2.98 -8.98 -4.32
N LEU A 65 -3.37 -9.95 -5.16
CA LEU A 65 -2.55 -11.12 -5.48
C LEU A 65 -1.25 -10.72 -6.21
N SER A 66 -1.32 -9.76 -7.14
CA SER A 66 -0.12 -9.26 -7.83
C SER A 66 0.87 -8.61 -6.88
N LEU A 67 0.39 -7.83 -5.89
CA LEU A 67 1.22 -7.25 -4.85
C LEU A 67 1.83 -8.33 -3.95
N ASP A 68 1.05 -9.34 -3.57
CA ASP A 68 1.52 -10.49 -2.78
C ASP A 68 2.64 -11.26 -3.49
N LEU A 69 2.52 -11.48 -4.80
CA LEU A 69 3.56 -12.14 -5.59
C LEU A 69 4.80 -11.26 -5.75
N ILE A 70 4.64 -9.96 -5.98
CA ILE A 70 5.76 -9.01 -6.15
C ILE A 70 6.56 -8.86 -4.84
N TRP A 71 5.88 -8.72 -3.70
CA TRP A 71 6.52 -8.53 -2.40
C TRP A 71 6.93 -9.83 -1.74
N GLY A 72 6.10 -10.87 -1.80
CA GLY A 72 6.37 -12.18 -1.21
C GLY A 72 7.36 -13.01 -2.02
N TYR A 73 7.06 -13.28 -3.30
CA TYR A 73 7.93 -14.10 -4.16
C TYR A 73 9.08 -13.30 -4.77
N GLY A 74 8.83 -12.05 -5.18
CA GLY A 74 9.86 -11.18 -5.77
C GLY A 74 10.81 -10.55 -4.76
N GLY A 75 10.48 -10.57 -3.45
CA GLY A 75 11.33 -10.03 -2.38
C GLY A 75 11.64 -8.54 -2.49
N MET A 76 10.90 -7.79 -3.32
CA MET A 76 11.22 -6.39 -3.65
C MET A 76 11.04 -5.42 -2.47
N LEU A 77 10.26 -5.78 -1.45
CA LEU A 77 10.15 -5.02 -0.21
C LEU A 77 10.13 -5.98 0.98
N CYS A 78 11.23 -6.08 1.72
CA CYS A 78 11.18 -6.57 3.09
C CYS A 78 10.34 -5.56 3.90
N LEU A 79 9.29 -5.99 4.59
CA LEU A 79 8.36 -5.13 5.35
C LEU A 79 9.09 -4.04 6.17
N CYS A 80 10.20 -4.40 6.81
CA CYS A 80 11.04 -3.50 7.60
C CYS A 80 11.64 -2.34 6.79
N GLN A 81 12.01 -2.55 5.54
CA GLN A 81 12.55 -1.52 4.65
C GLN A 81 11.49 -0.48 4.29
N SER A 82 10.25 -0.92 4.00
CA SER A 82 9.13 -0.01 3.73
C SER A 82 8.81 0.85 4.95
N PHE A 83 8.80 0.24 6.15
CA PHE A 83 8.48 0.93 7.39
C PHE A 83 9.49 2.05 7.70
N PHE A 84 10.79 1.76 7.61
CA PHE A 84 11.84 2.77 7.83
C PHE A 84 11.86 3.84 6.74
N PHE A 85 11.57 3.47 5.49
CA PHE A 85 11.43 4.45 4.41
C PHE A 85 10.24 5.39 4.64
N SER A 86 9.09 4.88 5.09
CA SER A 86 7.93 5.71 5.43
C SER A 86 8.22 6.66 6.60
N LEU A 87 8.97 6.23 7.62
CA LEU A 87 9.39 7.09 8.72
C LEU A 87 10.32 8.23 8.26
N GLY A 88 11.29 7.93 7.40
CA GLY A 88 12.17 8.95 6.81
C GLY A 88 11.41 9.92 5.89
N GLY A 89 10.49 9.39 5.07
CA GLY A 89 9.61 10.18 4.21
C GLY A 89 8.67 11.09 5.00
N TYR A 90 8.14 10.62 6.13
CA TYR A 90 7.34 11.42 7.06
C TYR A 90 8.15 12.59 7.63
N ALA A 91 9.37 12.34 8.13
CA ALA A 91 10.23 13.38 8.67
C ALA A 91 10.51 14.49 7.63
N MET A 92 10.91 14.09 6.42
CA MET A 92 11.16 15.04 5.33
C MET A 92 9.88 15.76 4.85
N GLY A 93 8.77 15.02 4.75
CA GLY A 93 7.47 15.57 4.38
C GLY A 93 7.00 16.63 5.37
N MET A 94 7.16 16.40 6.67
CA MET A 94 6.84 17.38 7.71
C MET A 94 7.70 18.63 7.62
N PHE A 95 9.01 18.51 7.37
CA PHE A 95 9.89 19.68 7.15
C PHE A 95 9.45 20.50 5.94
N LEU A 96 9.19 19.83 4.82
CA LEU A 96 8.70 20.48 3.61
C LEU A 96 7.31 21.09 3.80
N ALA A 97 6.44 20.48 4.60
CA ALA A 97 5.10 21.02 4.86
C ALA A 97 5.13 22.26 5.76
N HIS A 98 6.15 22.42 6.62
CA HIS A 98 6.39 23.68 7.35
C HIS A 98 6.92 24.78 6.41
N HIS A 99 7.73 24.44 5.40
CA HIS A 99 8.35 25.42 4.50
C HIS A 99 7.58 25.68 3.20
N GLY A 100 6.68 24.78 2.81
CA GLY A 100 5.90 24.82 1.58
C GLY A 100 4.50 25.42 1.75
N GLY A 101 3.88 25.76 0.63
CA GLY A 101 2.53 26.33 0.56
C GLY A 101 2.47 27.86 0.72
N PRO A 102 1.29 28.47 0.47
CA PRO A 102 1.04 29.88 0.79
C PRO A 102 1.42 30.21 2.24
N GLU A 103 1.59 31.49 2.58
CA GLU A 103 1.78 31.93 3.96
C GLU A 103 0.54 31.59 4.81
N GLY A 104 0.43 30.33 5.21
CA GLY A 104 -0.71 29.74 5.88
C GLY A 104 -0.54 29.83 7.37
N ILE A 105 -1.37 30.70 7.96
CA ILE A 105 -1.91 30.69 9.32
C ILE A 105 -0.87 30.36 10.39
N ILE A 106 -0.27 31.44 10.89
CA ILE A 106 0.59 31.47 12.06
C ILE A 106 -0.27 31.18 13.29
N ASP A 107 0.15 30.24 14.13
CA ASP A 107 -0.53 29.98 15.40
C ASP A 107 -0.40 31.16 16.38
N ALA A 108 -1.18 31.11 17.47
CA ALA A 108 -1.13 32.09 18.56
C ALA A 108 0.28 32.28 19.19
N THR A 109 1.21 31.36 18.94
CA THR A 109 2.60 31.38 19.44
C THR A 109 3.65 31.71 18.37
N GLY A 110 3.24 32.08 17.15
CA GLY A 110 4.15 32.47 16.08
C GLY A 110 4.66 31.32 15.19
N TRP A 111 4.16 30.09 15.33
CA TRP A 111 4.61 28.93 14.55
C TRP A 111 3.71 28.67 13.35
N LYS A 112 4.34 28.38 12.20
CA LYS A 112 3.63 28.03 10.96
C LYS A 112 3.13 26.59 11.01
N LEU A 113 1.81 26.41 11.06
CA LEU A 113 1.18 25.09 10.97
C LEU A 113 1.19 24.61 9.50
N PRO A 114 1.54 23.35 9.21
CA PRO A 114 1.44 22.80 7.86
C PRO A 114 0.01 22.93 7.30
N ALA A 115 -0.11 23.51 6.10
CA ALA A 115 -1.42 23.83 5.50
C ALA A 115 -2.33 22.61 5.27
N CYS A 116 -1.76 21.41 5.06
CA CYS A 116 -2.52 20.16 4.94
C CYS A 116 -3.08 19.65 6.27
N LEU A 117 -2.48 20.03 7.40
CA LEU A 117 -2.89 19.60 8.74
C LEU A 117 -3.86 20.59 9.37
N TYR A 118 -3.95 21.81 8.83
CA TYR A 118 -4.90 22.84 9.24
C TYR A 118 -6.36 22.37 9.15
N VAL A 119 -6.74 21.61 8.11
CA VAL A 119 -8.13 21.17 7.89
C VAL A 119 -8.55 20.05 8.86
N VAL A 120 -7.58 19.30 9.39
CA VAL A 120 -7.82 18.11 10.24
C VAL A 120 -7.49 18.40 11.70
N TYR A 121 -7.00 19.61 12.02
CA TYR A 121 -6.68 19.97 13.39
C TYR A 121 -7.97 19.91 14.25
N PRO A 122 -7.92 19.30 15.45
CA PRO A 122 -9.08 19.18 16.32
C PRO A 122 -9.37 20.55 16.96
N TYR A 123 -10.03 21.43 16.23
CA TYR A 123 -10.60 22.66 16.80
C TYR A 123 -11.77 22.28 17.70
N GLU A 124 -11.85 22.87 18.89
CA GLU A 124 -13.11 22.84 19.64
C GLU A 124 -14.16 23.67 18.88
N VAL A 125 -15.42 23.25 18.94
CA VAL A 125 -16.52 23.93 18.23
C VAL A 125 -16.65 25.37 18.76
N GLY A 126 -16.12 26.33 17.99
CA GLY A 126 -16.11 27.76 18.36
C GLY A 126 -14.73 28.41 18.48
N GLN A 127 -13.63 27.66 18.37
CA GLN A 127 -12.28 28.23 18.39
C GLN A 127 -11.91 28.89 17.05
N ALA A 128 -11.32 30.09 17.13
CA ALA A 128 -10.80 30.77 15.96
C ALA A 128 -9.55 30.02 15.43
N PRO A 129 -9.33 29.97 14.11
CA PRO A 129 -8.22 29.18 13.56
C PRO A 129 -6.81 29.67 13.95
N GLU A 130 -6.74 30.87 14.50
CA GLU A 130 -5.52 31.51 15.01
C GLU A 130 -5.09 30.93 16.38
N GLU A 131 -5.99 30.24 17.09
CA GLU A 131 -5.72 29.66 18.42
C GLU A 131 -5.14 28.22 18.36
N ALA A 132 -4.99 27.65 17.16
CA ALA A 132 -4.51 26.28 16.98
C ALA A 132 -3.00 26.16 17.22
N LEU A 133 -2.61 25.60 18.36
CA LEU A 133 -1.20 25.39 18.72
C LEU A 133 -0.55 24.24 17.95
N VAL A 134 0.64 24.46 17.39
CA VAL A 134 1.41 23.35 16.81
C VAL A 134 1.79 22.34 17.91
N PRO A 135 1.45 21.03 17.75
CA PRO A 135 1.83 20.01 18.72
C PRO A 135 3.34 20.00 18.98
N TRP A 136 3.73 19.80 20.24
CA TRP A 136 5.14 19.91 20.66
C TRP A 136 6.09 18.97 19.89
N PHE A 137 5.61 17.80 19.48
CA PHE A 137 6.39 16.80 18.74
C PHE A 137 6.63 17.16 17.26
N TRP A 138 5.95 18.19 16.72
CA TRP A 138 6.18 18.68 15.36
C TRP A 138 7.18 19.83 15.27
N LYS A 139 7.39 20.55 16.37
CA LYS A 139 8.35 21.66 16.47
C LYS A 139 9.79 21.29 16.05
N PRO A 140 10.33 20.08 16.32
CA PRO A 140 11.68 19.71 15.91
C PRO A 140 11.88 19.66 14.39
N PHE A 141 10.81 19.42 13.61
CA PHE A 141 10.88 19.28 12.15
C PHE A 141 10.99 20.61 11.41
N TRP A 142 11.11 21.74 12.12
CA TRP A 142 11.36 23.04 11.52
C TRP A 142 12.81 23.21 11.05
N SER A 143 13.78 22.57 11.71
CA SER A 143 15.18 22.66 11.28
C SER A 143 15.56 21.44 10.43
N LEU A 144 16.15 21.67 9.25
CA LEU A 144 16.62 20.61 8.36
C LEU A 144 17.55 19.61 9.10
N PRO A 145 18.56 20.05 9.87
CA PRO A 145 19.45 19.13 10.56
C PRO A 145 18.73 18.25 11.58
N ALA A 146 17.79 18.80 12.36
CA ALA A 146 17.03 18.01 13.31
C ALA A 146 16.08 17.04 12.59
N THR A 147 15.47 17.44 11.47
CA THR A 147 14.64 16.55 10.65
C THR A 147 15.42 15.36 10.13
N VAL A 148 16.62 15.56 9.58
CA VAL A 148 17.45 14.46 9.07
C VAL A 148 17.92 13.57 10.23
N LEU A 149 18.35 14.17 11.33
CA LEU A 149 18.83 13.45 12.50
C LEU A 149 17.72 12.62 13.16
N LEU A 150 16.51 13.17 13.32
CA LEU A 150 15.33 12.43 13.79
C LEU A 150 14.88 11.38 12.77
N GLY A 151 14.91 11.71 11.48
CA GLY A 151 14.57 10.79 10.39
C GLY A 151 15.51 9.58 10.31
N MET A 152 16.73 9.67 10.84
CA MET A 152 17.68 8.56 10.97
C MET A 152 17.62 7.89 12.35
N LEU A 153 17.53 8.67 13.44
CA LEU A 153 17.51 8.14 14.81
C LEU A 153 16.24 7.37 15.11
N ILE A 154 15.08 7.85 14.69
CA ILE A 154 13.79 7.18 14.96
C ILE A 154 13.79 5.75 14.37
N PRO A 155 14.05 5.54 13.07
CA PRO A 155 14.12 4.18 12.54
C PRO A 155 15.29 3.38 13.12
N GLY A 156 16.44 4.01 13.40
CA GLY A 156 17.58 3.34 14.04
C GLY A 156 17.29 2.83 15.46
N LEU A 157 16.52 3.57 16.25
CA LEU A 157 16.08 3.17 17.60
C LEU A 157 15.00 2.09 17.55
N VAL A 158 14.08 2.16 16.58
CA VAL A 158 13.03 1.14 16.41
C VAL A 158 13.58 -0.17 15.83
N ALA A 159 14.73 -0.12 15.14
CA ALA A 159 15.42 -1.29 14.61
C ALA A 159 16.31 -2.02 15.63
N ALA A 160 16.71 -1.35 16.72
CA ALA A 160 17.58 -1.89 17.76
C ALA A 160 16.82 -2.76 18.77
#